data_AF-A0A9E4YFI9-F1
#
_entry.id   AF-A0A9E4YFI9-F1
#
_cell.length_a   1.000
_cell.length_b   1.000
_cell.length_c   1.000
_cell.angle_alpha   90.00
_cell.angle_beta   90.00
_cell.angle_gamma   90.00
#
_symmetry.space_group_name_H-M   'P 1'
#
loop_
_entity.id
_entity.type
_entity.pdbx_description
1 polymer ?
#
loop_
_entity_poly.entity_id
_entity_poly.type
_entity_poly.pdbx_seq_one_letter_code
_entity_poly.pdbx_strand_id
1 'polypeptide(L)'
;YVEANATLAFAEGSPLPMPKDLKVGPAPYLGGLADTAGELRRYILDSLRRDDFSRCEELLDVMDEIYTILVTMDFPDAVTRGLRRNTDMVRGVLERTRGDLTVALRQRRLEEKLADARDSRGRA
;
A
#
# COMPACT_ATOMS: atom_id res chain seq x y z
N TYR A 1 -15.45 -5.93 6.87
CA TYR A 1 -15.25 -4.82 7.81
C TYR A 1 -13.82 -4.75 8.37
N VAL A 2 -13.07 -5.86 8.44
CA VAL A 2 -11.62 -5.81 8.76
C VAL A 2 -10.90 -4.85 7.81
N GLU A 3 -11.11 -5.01 6.50
CA GLU A 3 -10.61 -4.11 5.46
C GLU A 3 -10.90 -2.63 5.77
N ALA A 4 -12.18 -2.26 5.93
CA ALA A 4 -12.55 -0.88 6.23
C ALA A 4 -11.87 -0.31 7.49
N ASN A 5 -11.72 -1.11 8.55
CA ASN A 5 -11.04 -0.67 9.77
C ASN A 5 -9.53 -0.53 9.57
N ALA A 6 -8.92 -1.46 8.85
CA ALA A 6 -7.48 -1.44 8.56
C ALA A 6 -7.13 -0.28 7.60
N THR A 7 -7.89 -0.11 6.52
CA THR A 7 -7.76 1.03 5.60
C THR A 7 -7.89 2.36 6.33
N LEU A 8 -8.86 2.50 7.23
CA LEU A 8 -9.03 3.72 8.02
C LEU A 8 -7.83 3.95 8.95
N ALA A 9 -7.40 2.92 9.68
CA ALA A 9 -6.26 3.00 10.58
C ALA A 9 -5.00 3.44 9.84
N PHE A 10 -4.70 2.86 8.68
CA PHE A 10 -3.55 3.27 7.87
C PHE A 10 -3.73 4.68 7.28
N ALA A 11 -4.93 5.04 6.81
CA ALA A 11 -5.21 6.38 6.29
C ALA A 11 -5.10 7.46 7.38
N GLU A 12 -5.31 7.14 8.65
CA GLU A 12 -5.20 8.08 9.78
C GLU A 12 -3.87 7.99 10.53
N GLY A 13 -3.01 7.02 10.20
CA GLY A 13 -1.78 6.74 10.97
C GLY A 13 -2.07 6.21 12.38
N SER A 14 -3.24 5.59 12.56
CA SER A 14 -3.71 5.04 13.83
C SER A 14 -3.29 3.57 14.01
N PRO A 15 -3.22 3.06 15.24
CA PRO A 15 -2.92 1.65 15.50
C PRO A 15 -3.92 0.71 14.82
N LEU A 16 -3.41 -0.36 14.21
CA LEU A 16 -4.23 -1.40 13.59
C LEU A 16 -5.03 -2.16 14.68
N PRO A 17 -6.36 -2.31 14.55
CA PRO A 17 -7.14 -3.07 15.50
C PRO A 17 -6.80 -4.57 15.43
N MET A 18 -6.68 -5.21 16.59
CA MET A 18 -6.32 -6.63 16.66
C MET A 18 -7.53 -7.52 16.32
N PRO A 19 -7.32 -8.77 15.88
CA PRO A 19 -8.41 -9.70 15.57
C PRO A 19 -9.43 -9.86 16.71
N LYS A 20 -8.94 -9.86 17.96
CA LYS A 20 -9.74 -9.94 19.18
C LYS A 20 -10.67 -8.74 19.37
N ASP A 21 -10.22 -7.54 19.01
CA ASP A 21 -10.96 -6.28 19.17
C ASP A 21 -12.10 -6.24 18.13
N LEU A 22 -11.82 -6.78 16.95
CA LEU A 22 -12.78 -6.96 15.87
C LEU A 22 -13.66 -8.20 16.04
N LYS A 23 -13.41 -9.07 17.02
CA LYS A 23 -14.12 -10.34 17.22
C LYS A 23 -14.15 -11.23 15.96
N VAL A 24 -13.04 -11.26 15.22
CA VAL A 24 -12.87 -12.11 14.02
C VAL A 24 -11.85 -13.20 14.24
N GLY A 25 -12.04 -14.33 13.56
CA GLY A 25 -11.03 -15.39 13.51
C GLY A 25 -9.79 -14.97 12.69
N PRO A 26 -8.67 -15.71 12.84
CA PRO A 26 -7.42 -15.41 12.12
C PRO A 26 -7.57 -15.38 10.59
N ALA A 27 -8.25 -16.36 10.00
CA ALA A 27 -8.40 -16.43 8.54
C ALA A 27 -9.21 -15.25 7.95
N PRO A 28 -10.39 -14.88 8.47
CA PRO A 28 -11.09 -13.66 8.05
C PRO A 28 -10.29 -12.37 8.26
N TYR A 29 -9.46 -12.31 9.31
CA TYR A 29 -8.60 -11.15 9.55
C TYR A 29 -7.51 -11.03 8.49
N LEU A 30 -6.78 -12.12 8.21
CA LEU A 30 -5.75 -12.16 7.18
C LEU A 30 -6.32 -11.89 5.78
N GLY A 31 -7.51 -12.41 5.48
CA GLY A 31 -8.24 -12.08 4.26
C GLY A 31 -8.53 -10.58 4.15
N GLY A 32 -9.02 -9.96 5.22
CA GLY A 32 -9.26 -8.52 5.24
C GLY A 32 -8.00 -7.66 5.10
N LEU A 33 -6.86 -8.10 5.64
CA LEU A 33 -5.57 -7.45 5.41
C LEU A 33 -5.14 -7.55 3.94
N ALA A 34 -5.37 -8.70 3.31
CA ALA A 34 -5.10 -8.85 1.88
C ALA A 34 -5.95 -7.91 1.02
N ASP A 35 -7.24 -7.75 1.35
CA ASP A 35 -8.12 -6.80 0.66
C ASP A 35 -7.68 -5.34 0.90
N THR A 36 -7.20 -5.03 2.11
CA THR A 36 -6.68 -3.71 2.48
C THR A 36 -5.54 -3.25 1.58
N ALA A 37 -4.65 -4.16 1.13
CA ALA A 37 -3.57 -3.81 0.22
C ALA A 37 -4.09 -3.21 -1.12
N GLY A 38 -5.26 -3.65 -1.58
CA GLY A 38 -5.92 -3.07 -2.76
C GLY A 38 -6.39 -1.63 -2.52
N GLU A 39 -6.96 -1.37 -1.35
CA GLU A 39 -7.42 -0.04 -0.94
C GLU A 39 -6.25 0.93 -0.72
N LEU A 40 -5.13 0.45 -0.15
CA LEU A 40 -3.90 1.23 -0.02
C LEU A 40 -3.33 1.61 -1.39
N ARG A 41 -3.31 0.69 -2.36
CA ARG A 41 -2.96 1.02 -3.75
C ARG A 41 -3.87 2.11 -4.30
N ARG A 42 -5.19 2.02 -4.09
CA ARG A 42 -6.12 3.05 -4.56
C ARG A 42 -5.79 4.42 -3.96
N TYR A 43 -5.53 4.47 -2.65
CA TYR A 43 -5.13 5.70 -1.97
C TYR A 43 -3.83 6.29 -2.53
N ILE A 44 -2.80 5.45 -2.76
CA ILE A 44 -1.53 5.88 -3.33
C ILE A 44 -1.77 6.47 -4.73
N LEU A 45 -2.48 5.76 -5.61
CA LEU A 45 -2.76 6.24 -6.97
C LEU A 45 -3.57 7.55 -6.98
N ASP A 46 -4.55 7.69 -6.07
CA ASP A 46 -5.32 8.93 -5.93
C ASP A 46 -4.45 10.10 -5.42
N SER A 47 -3.44 9.82 -4.59
CA SER A 47 -2.49 10.82 -4.09
C SER A 47 -1.50 11.24 -5.19
N LEU A 48 -0.96 10.27 -5.95
CA LEU A 48 -0.14 10.52 -7.14
C LEU A 48 -0.87 11.40 -8.16
N ARG A 49 -2.16 11.14 -8.42
CA ARG A 49 -2.99 11.95 -9.32
C ARG A 49 -3.12 13.42 -8.87
N ARG A 50 -2.93 13.69 -7.57
CA ARG A 50 -3.01 15.02 -6.95
C ARG A 50 -1.64 15.63 -6.69
N ASP A 51 -0.56 15.03 -7.21
CA ASP A 51 0.84 15.40 -6.93
C ASP A 51 1.20 15.41 -5.44
N ASP A 52 0.46 14.64 -4.63
CA ASP A 52 0.72 14.43 -3.22
C ASP A 52 1.48 13.11 -3.02
N PHE A 53 2.73 13.24 -2.58
CA PHE A 53 3.63 12.12 -2.33
C PHE A 53 3.91 11.93 -0.83
N SER A 54 3.34 12.76 0.02
CA SER A 54 3.71 12.90 1.44
C SER A 54 3.67 11.58 2.21
N ARG A 55 2.71 10.71 1.89
CA ARG A 55 2.49 9.41 2.57
C ARG A 55 2.61 8.20 1.66
N CYS A 56 2.97 8.38 0.39
CA CYS A 56 2.97 7.28 -0.57
C CYS A 56 4.02 6.21 -0.24
N GLU A 57 5.20 6.59 0.26
CA GLU A 57 6.22 5.61 0.68
C GLU A 57 5.80 4.89 1.97
N GLU A 58 5.30 5.62 2.98
CA GLU A 58 4.77 5.05 4.23
C GLU A 58 3.70 3.98 3.96
N LEU A 59 2.73 4.28 3.08
CA LEU A 59 1.68 3.33 2.74
C LEU A 59 2.18 2.15 1.90
N LEU A 60 3.23 2.35 1.09
CA LEU A 60 3.86 1.26 0.35
C LEU A 60 4.59 0.30 1.30
N ASP A 61 5.24 0.82 2.34
CA ASP A 61 5.88 0.01 3.38
C ASP A 61 4.84 -0.81 4.16
N VAL A 62 3.70 -0.22 4.51
CA VAL A 62 2.58 -0.94 5.12
C VAL A 62 2.10 -2.10 4.23
N MET A 63 2.02 -1.90 2.91
CA MET A 63 1.66 -2.98 1.99
C MET A 63 2.70 -4.12 2.00
N ASP A 64 3.99 -3.79 2.16
CA ASP A 64 5.09 -4.76 2.27
C ASP A 64 5.02 -5.54 3.60
N GLU A 65 4.66 -4.88 4.70
CA GLU A 65 4.41 -5.52 5.99
C GLU A 65 3.22 -6.50 5.92
N ILE A 66 2.10 -6.07 5.30
CA ILE A 66 0.94 -6.95 5.07
C ILE A 66 1.38 -8.18 4.28
N TYR A 67 2.12 -8.01 3.18
CA TYR A 67 2.62 -9.12 2.39
C TYR A 67 3.52 -10.06 3.20
N THR A 68 4.42 -9.50 4.02
CA THR A 68 5.33 -10.25 4.89
C THR A 68 4.56 -11.10 5.92
N ILE A 69 3.52 -10.54 6.53
CA ILE A 69 2.65 -11.28 7.46
C ILE A 69 1.93 -12.41 6.72
N LEU A 70 1.41 -12.16 5.52
CA LEU A 70 0.67 -13.16 4.75
C LEU A 70 1.55 -14.31 4.25
N VAL A 71 2.82 -14.06 3.92
CA VAL A 71 3.75 -15.10 3.43
C VAL A 71 4.37 -15.92 4.56
N THR A 72 4.52 -15.34 5.75
CA THR A 72 5.06 -16.05 6.94
C THR A 72 4.04 -16.98 7.59
N MET A 73 2.76 -16.74 7.34
CA MET A 73 1.64 -17.55 7.82
C MET A 73 1.50 -18.82 6.95
N ASP A 74 2.35 -19.81 7.23
CA ASP A 74 2.39 -21.10 6.53
C ASP A 74 1.22 -21.99 7.01
N PHE A 75 0.05 -21.84 6.37
CA PHE A 75 -1.14 -22.60 6.73
C PHE A 75 -1.55 -23.57 5.61
N PRO A 76 -1.98 -24.79 5.96
CA PRO A 76 -2.56 -25.71 4.98
C PRO A 76 -3.77 -25.07 4.30
N ASP A 77 -3.82 -25.10 2.96
CA ASP A 77 -4.91 -24.52 2.14
C ASP A 77 -6.31 -24.97 2.60
N ALA A 78 -6.42 -26.17 3.16
CA ALA A 78 -7.64 -26.75 3.72
C ALA A 78 -8.25 -25.93 4.88
N VAL A 79 -7.43 -25.13 5.58
CA VAL A 79 -7.84 -24.34 6.76
C VAL A 79 -8.06 -22.87 6.41
N THR A 80 -7.41 -22.36 5.36
CA THR A 80 -7.35 -20.91 5.08
C THR A 80 -8.23 -20.41 3.96
N ARG A 81 -8.94 -21.29 3.24
CA ARG A 81 -9.88 -20.91 2.17
C ARG A 81 -9.23 -20.05 1.06
N GLY A 82 -8.00 -20.39 0.65
CA GLY A 82 -7.35 -19.74 -0.50
C GLY A 82 -6.43 -18.56 -0.15
N LEU A 83 -5.91 -18.51 1.07
CA LEU A 83 -4.99 -17.45 1.51
C LEU A 83 -3.75 -17.34 0.61
N ARG A 84 -3.22 -18.45 0.08
CA ARG A 84 -2.12 -18.43 -0.89
C ARG A 84 -2.44 -17.59 -2.13
N ARG A 85 -3.65 -17.71 -2.68
CA ARG A 85 -4.10 -16.89 -3.81
C ARG A 85 -4.19 -15.41 -3.43
N ASN A 86 -4.61 -15.12 -2.21
CA ASN A 86 -4.66 -13.75 -1.70
C ASN A 86 -3.25 -13.17 -1.52
N THR A 87 -2.31 -13.94 -0.99
CA THR A 87 -0.90 -13.55 -0.86
C THR A 87 -0.27 -13.24 -2.23
N ASP A 88 -0.51 -14.09 -3.23
CA ASP A 88 -0.04 -13.85 -4.62
C ASP A 88 -0.66 -12.59 -5.24
N MET A 89 -1.96 -12.36 -4.98
CA MET A 89 -2.63 -11.13 -5.41
C MET A 89 -1.99 -9.90 -4.75
N VAL A 90 -1.77 -9.93 -3.43
CA VAL A 90 -1.15 -8.82 -2.68
C VAL A 90 0.25 -8.54 -3.22
N ARG A 91 1.06 -9.58 -3.47
CA ARG A 91 2.39 -9.44 -4.09
C ARG A 91 2.30 -8.68 -5.41
N GLY A 92 1.41 -9.10 -6.30
CA GLY A 92 1.24 -8.44 -7.60
C GLY A 92 0.78 -6.98 -7.46
N VAL A 93 -0.12 -6.68 -6.51
CA VAL A 93 -0.58 -5.32 -6.23
C VAL A 93 0.57 -4.46 -5.70
N LEU A 94 1.34 -4.97 -4.74
CA LEU A 94 2.51 -4.32 -4.15
C LEU A 94 3.58 -3.99 -5.20
N GLU A 95 3.99 -4.98 -6.00
CA GLU A 95 5.01 -4.81 -7.04
C GLU A 95 4.60 -3.75 -8.07
N ARG A 96 3.33 -3.77 -8.52
CA ARG A 96 2.82 -2.74 -9.44
C ARG A 96 2.82 -1.35 -8.79
N THR A 97 2.38 -1.24 -7.53
CA THR A 97 2.32 0.07 -6.84
C THR A 97 3.70 0.65 -6.63
N ARG A 98 4.69 -0.19 -6.29
CA ARG A 98 6.10 0.22 -6.21
C ARG A 98 6.60 0.75 -7.55
N GLY A 99 6.24 0.09 -8.65
CA GLY A 99 6.55 0.55 -10.02
C GLY A 99 5.94 1.92 -10.32
N ASP A 100 4.63 2.07 -10.12
CA ASP A 100 3.90 3.32 -10.37
C ASP A 100 4.47 4.49 -9.56
N LEU A 101 4.70 4.29 -8.25
CA LEU A 101 5.28 5.30 -7.37
C LEU A 101 6.69 5.70 -7.81
N THR A 102 7.52 4.72 -8.18
CA THR A 102 8.88 4.99 -8.66
C THR A 102 8.86 5.86 -9.92
N VAL A 103 7.99 5.55 -10.88
CA VAL A 103 7.86 6.33 -12.12
C VAL A 103 7.43 7.76 -11.81
N ALA A 104 6.39 7.92 -10.99
CA ALA A 104 5.87 9.24 -10.61
C ALA A 104 6.93 10.11 -9.89
N LEU A 105 7.68 9.54 -8.93
CA LEU A 105 8.76 10.25 -8.24
C LEU A 105 9.89 10.68 -9.19
N ARG A 106 10.24 9.82 -10.16
CA ARG A 106 11.26 10.15 -11.18
C ARG A 106 10.80 11.25 -12.11
N GLN A 107 9.52 11.25 -12.50
CA GLN A 107 8.91 12.31 -13.32
C GLN A 107 8.93 13.65 -12.56
N ARG A 108 8.44 13.69 -11.32
CA ARG A 108 8.48 14.89 -10.48
C ARG A 108 9.89 15.47 -10.35
N ARG A 109 10.88 14.62 -10.07
CA ARG A 109 12.29 15.06 -9.95
C ARG A 109 12.84 15.61 -11.26
N LEU A 110 12.38 15.11 -12.41
CA LEU A 110 12.77 15.64 -13.72
C LEU A 110 12.13 17.02 -13.95
N GLU A 111 10.85 17.18 -13.62
CA GLU A 111 10.12 18.46 -13.72
C GLU A 111 10.77 19.54 -12.86
N GLU A 112 11.12 19.23 -11.61
CA GLU A 112 11.85 20.13 -10.69
C GLU A 112 13.18 20.60 -11.32
N LYS A 113 13.99 19.67 -11.84
CA LYS A 113 15.25 20.01 -12.51
C LYS A 113 15.07 20.87 -13.76
N LEU A 114 14.00 20.64 -14.53
CA LEU A 114 13.69 21.45 -15.71
C LEU A 114 13.23 22.85 -15.33
N ALA A 115 12.49 23.00 -14.24
CA ALA A 115 12.11 24.30 -13.69
C ALA A 115 13.34 25.09 -13.22
N ASP A 116 14.24 24.46 -12.46
CA ASP A 116 15.49 25.08 -11.99
C ASP A 116 16.37 25.53 -13.16
N ALA A 117 16.52 24.68 -14.18
CA ALA A 117 17.31 25.00 -15.37
C ALA A 117 16.73 26.18 -16.16
N ARG A 118 15.40 26.36 -16.18
CA ARG A 118 14.75 27.51 -16.81
C ARG A 118 14.97 28.79 -16.02
N ASP A 119 14.84 28.76 -14.69
CA ASP A 119 15.07 29.95 -13.85
C ASP A 119 16.53 30.43 -13.93
N SER A 120 17.50 29.49 -13.92
CA SER A 120 18.92 29.84 -14.05
C SER A 120 19.29 30.52 -15.38
N ARG A 121 18.55 30.25 -16.46
CA ARG A 121 18.74 30.89 -17.77
C ARG A 121 18.02 32.23 -17.93
N GLY A 122 17.01 32.52 -17.10
CA GLY A 122 16.30 33.81 -17.12
C GLY A 122 17.01 34.91 -16.33
N ARG A 123 18.00 34.56 -15.49
CA ARG A 123 18.78 35.49 -14.67
C ARG A 123 20.16 35.85 -15.26
N ALA A 124 20.51 35.28 -16.41
CA ALA A 124 21.75 35.55 -17.15
C ALA A 124 21.45 36.36 -18.41
#